data_AF-A0A2U3EBY2-F1
#
_entry.id   AF-A0A2U3EBY2-F1
#
_cell.length_a   1.000
_cell.length_b   1.000
_cell.length_c   1.000
_cell.angle_alpha   90.00
_cell.angle_beta   90.00
_cell.angle_gamma   90.00
#
_symmetry.space_group_name_H-M   'P 1'
#
loop_
_entity.id
_entity.type
_entity.pdbx_description
1 polymer ?
#
loop_
_entity_poly.entity_id
_entity_poly.type
_entity_poly.pdbx_seq_one_letter_code
_entity_poly.pdbx_strand_id
1 'polypeptide(L)'
;MISGVLIFNQKGENLIFRAFRNDCRPRLADVFRIQVISNAQVRSPILTLGSTTFSHVKHENIYLVAITKSNANAALVFEFLYRLIQLGKGYFGKFDEEAVKNNFVLVYELLDEIIDFGYPQNTETDTLKMYITTEGVKSETRPEDTSKITMQATGALSWRKADVRYRKNEAFVDVIEDVNLLMSATGAVLRADVTGQIVMRAYLSGTPECKFGLNDRLLLDNDGLQSYPSGNKMGTKATKAAAGSVTLEDCQFHQCVKLGKFDTDRIISFVPPDGEFELMRYRSTENVNLPFKVHAIVNEVGRTKVEYSIGVKANFGPKLFATNVVVKIPTPLNTAKIIERCTQGKAKYEPSDNTIVWKIGRFTGQSEYVLSAEAILTHMTNQRAWSRPPLSMNFSLLMFTSSGLLVRYLKVFEKSNYSSVKWVLTNDDSHAALIGLSRSATLGLRSQQAYRAVTLVSLLARADVSVQRCGCNRQCAKLVDRPCLATVPMASRVLVHGDAHVIGDSDLRHWLNAGTSLLA
;
A
#
# COMPACT_ATOMS: atom_id res chain seq x y z
N MET A 1 -13.09 -1.45 23.01
CA MET A 1 -12.71 -1.55 21.59
C MET A 1 -13.27 -0.33 20.85
N ILE A 2 -14.26 -0.45 19.97
CA ILE A 2 -14.94 0.72 19.37
C ILE A 2 -16.11 1.15 20.27
N SER A 3 -16.18 2.44 20.60
CA SER A 3 -17.27 3.01 21.41
C SER A 3 -18.41 3.52 20.53
N GLY A 4 -18.10 4.05 19.35
CA GLY A 4 -19.08 4.48 18.37
C GLY A 4 -18.46 4.80 17.01
N VAL A 5 -19.30 4.83 15.99
CA VAL A 5 -18.95 5.19 14.61
C VAL A 5 -19.77 6.40 14.18
N LEU A 6 -19.13 7.36 13.53
CA LEU A 6 -19.74 8.55 12.97
C LEU A 6 -19.38 8.70 11.51
N ILE A 7 -20.30 9.27 10.74
CA ILE A 7 -20.06 9.66 9.35
C ILE A 7 -20.41 11.13 9.23
N PHE A 8 -19.46 11.95 8.78
CA PHE A 8 -19.65 13.37 8.52
C PHE A 8 -19.55 13.67 7.02
N ASN A 9 -20.21 14.74 6.58
CA ASN A 9 -19.90 15.33 5.28
C ASN A 9 -18.70 16.28 5.36
N GLN A 10 -18.27 16.80 4.21
CA GLN A 10 -17.17 17.75 4.11
C GLN A 10 -17.41 19.07 4.88
N LYS A 11 -18.67 19.46 5.09
CA LYS A 11 -19.06 20.66 5.85
C LYS A 11 -19.02 20.44 7.37
N GLY A 12 -18.88 19.19 7.81
CA GLY A 12 -18.90 18.81 9.22
C GLY A 12 -20.28 18.54 9.79
N GLU A 13 -21.31 18.41 8.95
CA GLU A 13 -22.62 17.92 9.38
C GLU A 13 -22.53 16.41 9.62
N ASN A 14 -23.12 15.97 10.73
CA ASN A 14 -23.13 14.57 11.11
C ASN A 14 -24.27 13.84 10.39
N LEU A 15 -23.92 12.91 9.50
CA LEU A 15 -24.87 12.11 8.71
C LEU A 15 -25.36 10.89 9.48
N ILE A 16 -24.44 10.19 10.16
CA ILE A 16 -24.73 8.97 10.93
C ILE A 16 -24.03 9.04 12.27
N PHE A 17 -24.75 8.73 13.35
CA PHE A 17 -24.19 8.53 14.67
C PHE A 17 -24.66 7.19 15.20
N ARG A 18 -23.74 6.23 15.37
CA ARG A 18 -24.04 4.96 16.02
C ARG A 18 -23.11 4.73 17.20
N ALA A 19 -23.70 4.64 18.39
CA ALA A 19 -23.00 4.27 19.61
C ALA A 19 -23.20 2.79 19.89
N PHE A 20 -22.10 2.06 20.11
CA PHE A 20 -22.12 0.63 20.48
C PHE A 20 -21.85 0.41 21.97
N ARG A 21 -21.41 1.46 22.67
CA ARG A 21 -21.12 1.45 24.09
C ARG A 21 -21.70 2.70 24.75
N ASN A 22 -22.08 2.57 26.02
CA ASN A 22 -22.67 3.64 26.82
C ASN A 22 -21.72 4.83 27.08
N ASP A 23 -20.43 4.67 26.77
CA ASP A 23 -19.41 5.70 26.95
C ASP A 23 -19.35 6.70 25.77
N CYS A 24 -20.01 6.41 24.64
CA CYS A 24 -20.10 7.30 23.49
C CYS A 24 -21.30 8.25 23.62
N ARG A 25 -21.05 9.56 23.77
CA ARG A 25 -22.10 10.59 23.88
C ARG A 25 -22.16 11.41 22.59
N PRO A 26 -23.35 11.87 22.15
CA PRO A 26 -23.50 12.68 20.93
C PRO A 26 -22.61 13.92 20.87
N ARG A 27 -22.35 14.58 22.02
CA ARG A 27 -21.43 15.73 22.13
C ARG A 27 -20.01 15.50 21.60
N LEU A 28 -19.57 14.24 21.48
CA LEU A 28 -18.26 13.92 20.91
C LEU A 28 -18.20 14.22 19.41
N ALA A 29 -19.34 14.23 18.72
CA ALA A 29 -19.44 14.62 17.32
C ALA A 29 -19.01 16.09 17.12
N ASP A 30 -19.49 16.99 17.99
CA ASP A 30 -19.13 18.40 17.93
C ASP A 30 -17.64 18.64 18.20
N VAL A 31 -17.07 17.89 19.14
CA VAL A 31 -15.63 17.97 19.44
C VAL A 31 -14.81 17.60 18.21
N PHE A 32 -15.14 16.50 17.54
CA PHE A 32 -14.45 16.09 16.31
C PHE A 32 -14.60 17.13 15.19
N ARG A 33 -15.82 17.63 14.97
CA ARG A 33 -16.10 18.66 13.96
C ARG A 33 -15.23 19.91 14.15
N ILE A 34 -15.18 20.44 15.36
CA ILE A 34 -14.41 21.66 15.68
C ILE A 34 -12.90 21.41 15.56
N GLN A 35 -12.41 20.28 16.07
CA GLN A 35 -10.98 20.06 16.21
C GLN A 35 -10.32 19.51 14.95
N VAL A 36 -11.05 18.76 14.11
CA VAL A 36 -10.52 18.11 12.91
C VAL A 36 -11.07 18.76 11.65
N ILE A 37 -12.40 18.80 11.49
CA ILE A 37 -13.00 19.26 10.23
C ILE A 37 -12.80 20.77 10.02
N SER A 38 -12.96 21.57 11.08
CA SER A 38 -12.76 23.02 11.00
C SER A 38 -11.29 23.47 11.02
N ASN A 39 -10.34 22.58 11.34
CA ASN A 39 -8.92 22.91 11.49
C ASN A 39 -8.05 22.34 10.37
N ALA A 40 -7.66 23.20 9.41
CA ALA A 40 -6.83 22.80 8.27
C ALA A 40 -5.40 22.35 8.62
N GLN A 41 -4.95 22.56 9.87
CA GLN A 41 -3.61 22.18 10.32
C GLN A 41 -3.54 20.77 10.89
N VAL A 42 -4.67 20.16 11.26
CA VAL A 42 -4.68 18.78 11.77
C VAL A 42 -4.57 17.82 10.59
N ARG A 43 -3.46 17.08 10.54
CA ARG A 43 -3.15 16.12 9.47
C ARG A 43 -3.06 14.67 9.93
N SER A 44 -3.10 14.43 11.23
CA SER A 44 -2.99 13.08 11.79
C SER A 44 -4.33 12.35 11.69
N PRO A 45 -4.38 11.10 11.19
CA PRO A 45 -5.61 10.30 11.13
C PRO A 45 -6.11 9.86 12.51
N ILE A 46 -5.27 9.98 13.54
CA ILE A 46 -5.63 9.74 14.94
C ILE A 46 -5.48 11.04 15.71
N LEU A 47 -6.52 11.41 16.45
CA LEU A 47 -6.52 12.52 17.39
C LEU A 47 -7.00 12.04 18.76
N THR A 48 -6.19 12.24 19.80
CA THR A 48 -6.59 11.93 21.18
C THR A 48 -6.83 13.23 21.94
N LEU A 49 -8.03 13.38 22.48
CA LEU A 49 -8.44 14.53 23.30
C LEU A 49 -8.90 14.01 24.66
N GLY A 50 -8.12 14.32 25.70
CA GLY A 50 -8.34 13.77 27.03
C GLY A 50 -8.31 12.24 27.01
N SER A 51 -9.41 11.61 27.43
CA SER A 51 -9.56 10.16 27.46
C SER A 51 -10.25 9.58 26.22
N THR A 52 -10.41 10.35 25.14
CA THR A 52 -11.13 9.93 23.93
C THR A 52 -10.23 10.03 22.71
N THR A 53 -10.12 8.94 21.97
CA THR A 53 -9.36 8.85 20.73
C THR A 53 -10.31 8.76 19.55
N PHE A 54 -10.09 9.62 18.56
CA PHE A 54 -10.80 9.69 17.29
C PHE A 54 -9.87 9.17 16.19
N SER A 55 -10.21 8.03 15.60
CA SER A 55 -9.56 7.51 14.40
C SER A 55 -10.44 7.82 13.22
N HIS A 56 -9.93 8.51 12.20
CA HIS A 56 -10.74 8.92 11.06
C HIS A 56 -10.06 8.68 9.72
N VAL A 57 -10.89 8.41 8.71
CA VAL A 57 -10.49 8.27 7.32
C VAL A 57 -11.37 9.19 6.49
N LYS A 58 -10.75 9.94 5.57
CA LYS A 58 -11.47 10.71 4.56
C LYS A 58 -11.69 9.84 3.34
N HIS A 59 -12.93 9.71 2.90
CA HIS A 59 -13.29 8.99 1.69
C HIS A 59 -14.22 9.86 0.84
N GLU A 60 -13.81 10.16 -0.40
CA GLU A 60 -14.55 11.06 -1.28
C GLU A 60 -14.92 12.39 -0.58
N ASN A 61 -16.21 12.69 -0.40
CA ASN A 61 -16.74 13.87 0.28
C ASN A 61 -17.22 13.62 1.72
N ILE A 62 -16.89 12.47 2.30
CA ILE A 62 -17.27 12.10 3.68
C ILE A 62 -16.05 11.80 4.57
N TYR A 63 -16.25 11.90 5.88
CA TYR A 63 -15.32 11.45 6.91
C TYR A 63 -15.96 10.32 7.70
N LEU A 64 -15.30 9.17 7.74
CA LEU A 64 -15.67 8.08 8.62
C LEU A 64 -14.81 8.17 9.88
N VAL A 65 -15.45 8.11 11.05
CA VAL A 65 -14.79 8.32 12.33
C VAL A 65 -15.17 7.20 13.29
N ALA A 66 -14.18 6.53 13.85
CA ALA A 66 -14.35 5.61 14.97
C ALA A 66 -13.88 6.28 16.26
N ILE A 67 -14.75 6.27 17.27
CA ILE A 67 -14.45 6.76 18.61
C ILE A 67 -14.06 5.59 19.50
N THR A 68 -12.99 5.77 20.26
CA THR A 68 -12.56 4.81 21.28
C THR A 68 -12.20 5.56 22.57
N LYS A 69 -12.59 5.02 23.73
CA LYS A 69 -12.16 5.52 25.05
C LYS A 69 -11.22 4.58 25.79
N SER A 70 -11.10 3.34 25.30
CA SER A 70 -10.14 2.35 25.75
C SER A 70 -8.88 2.39 24.89
N ASN A 71 -7.78 1.81 25.37
CA ASN A 71 -6.61 1.51 24.56
C ASN A 71 -6.93 0.39 23.54
N ALA A 72 -7.57 0.74 22.43
CA ALA A 72 -7.94 -0.18 21.36
C ALA A 72 -6.79 -0.31 20.36
N ASN A 73 -6.69 -1.47 19.71
CA ASN A 73 -5.75 -1.66 18.61
C ASN A 73 -6.14 -0.74 17.44
N ALA A 74 -5.33 0.30 17.19
CA ALA A 74 -5.60 1.28 16.15
C ALA A 74 -5.65 0.66 14.74
N ALA A 75 -4.80 -0.34 14.46
CA ALA A 75 -4.76 -0.98 13.14
C ALA A 75 -6.10 -1.66 12.82
N LEU A 76 -6.69 -2.33 13.82
CA LEU A 76 -7.98 -3.00 13.68
C LEU A 76 -9.13 -2.01 13.46
N VAL A 77 -9.07 -0.84 14.10
CA VAL A 77 -10.04 0.24 13.88
C VAL A 77 -9.94 0.77 12.45
N PHE A 78 -8.73 0.98 11.93
CA PHE A 78 -8.56 1.44 10.55
C PHE A 78 -8.96 0.38 9.52
N GLU A 79 -8.57 -0.88 9.72
CA GLU A 79 -9.02 -1.98 8.84
C GLU A 79 -10.54 -2.04 8.78
N PHE A 80 -11.21 -1.93 9.94
CA PHE A 80 -12.66 -1.85 9.99
C PHE A 80 -13.22 -0.65 9.20
N LEU A 81 -12.65 0.55 9.35
CA LEU A 81 -13.11 1.73 8.60
C LEU A 81 -12.95 1.56 7.08
N TYR A 82 -11.84 0.96 6.62
CA TYR A 82 -11.64 0.66 5.21
C TYR A 82 -12.59 -0.44 4.70
N ARG A 83 -12.86 -1.47 5.51
CA ARG A 83 -13.86 -2.50 5.20
C ARG A 83 -15.27 -1.95 5.13
N LEU A 84 -15.63 -1.01 6.01
CA LEU A 84 -16.91 -0.30 5.95
C LEU A 84 -17.07 0.50 4.64
N ILE A 85 -16.00 1.16 4.18
CA ILE A 85 -15.99 1.84 2.88
C ILE A 85 -16.21 0.84 1.74
N GLN A 86 -15.48 -0.29 1.75
CA GLN A 86 -15.63 -1.34 0.74
C GLN A 86 -17.05 -1.94 0.72
N LEU A 87 -17.61 -2.20 1.91
CA LEU A 87 -18.98 -2.68 2.07
C LEU A 87 -20.00 -1.67 1.52
N GLY A 88 -19.84 -0.39 1.85
CA GLY A 88 -20.66 0.70 1.31
C GLY A 88 -20.63 0.76 -0.21
N LYS A 89 -19.44 0.64 -0.83
CA LYS A 89 -19.31 0.54 -2.29
C LYS A 89 -19.97 -0.72 -2.84
N GLY A 90 -19.86 -1.85 -2.14
CA GLY A 90 -20.50 -3.11 -2.54
C GLY A 90 -22.02 -3.03 -2.57
N TYR A 91 -22.65 -2.26 -1.67
CA TYR A 91 -24.10 -2.08 -1.60
C TYR A 91 -24.62 -0.96 -2.50
N PHE A 92 -23.94 0.17 -2.55
CA PHE A 92 -24.43 1.40 -3.18
C PHE A 92 -23.71 1.76 -4.49
N GLY A 93 -22.69 1.00 -4.89
CA GLY A 93 -21.80 1.30 -6.01
C GLY A 93 -20.75 2.37 -5.69
N LYS A 94 -21.18 3.50 -5.12
CA LYS A 94 -20.33 4.59 -4.59
C LYS A 94 -20.64 4.81 -3.11
N PHE A 95 -19.67 5.32 -2.34
CA PHE A 95 -19.87 5.58 -0.91
C PHE A 95 -19.59 7.05 -0.58
N ASP A 96 -20.53 7.90 -0.98
CA ASP A 96 -20.49 9.36 -0.82
C ASP A 96 -21.64 9.88 0.07
N GLU A 97 -21.67 11.20 0.28
CA GLU A 97 -22.72 11.87 1.07
C GLU A 97 -24.14 11.56 0.57
N GLU A 98 -24.35 11.52 -0.74
CA GLU A 98 -25.66 11.23 -1.35
C GLU A 98 -26.09 9.79 -1.08
N ALA A 99 -25.19 8.83 -1.26
CA ALA A 99 -25.45 7.41 -1.00
C ALA A 99 -25.85 7.18 0.47
N VAL A 100 -25.14 7.80 1.42
CA VAL A 100 -25.45 7.68 2.84
C VAL A 100 -26.81 8.30 3.18
N LYS A 101 -27.14 9.48 2.64
CA LYS A 101 -28.43 10.15 2.89
C LYS A 101 -29.62 9.36 2.32
N ASN A 102 -29.48 8.85 1.09
CA ASN A 102 -30.55 8.12 0.41
C ASN A 102 -30.81 6.74 1.05
N ASN A 103 -29.80 6.14 1.69
CA ASN A 103 -29.86 4.79 2.24
C ASN A 103 -29.63 4.73 3.76
N PHE A 104 -30.00 5.78 4.50
CA PHE A 104 -29.65 5.90 5.94
C PHE A 104 -30.13 4.70 6.77
N VAL A 105 -31.30 4.13 6.48
CA VAL A 105 -31.84 2.95 7.18
C VAL A 105 -30.91 1.76 7.00
N LEU A 106 -30.54 1.46 5.75
CA LEU A 106 -29.65 0.35 5.43
C LEU A 106 -28.26 0.53 6.05
N VAL A 107 -27.75 1.76 6.12
CA VAL A 107 -26.46 2.04 6.78
C VAL A 107 -26.53 1.71 8.28
N TYR A 108 -27.65 2.01 8.97
CA TYR A 108 -27.83 1.62 10.37
C TYR A 108 -27.93 0.10 10.55
N GLU A 109 -28.69 -0.58 9.69
CA GLU A 109 -28.79 -2.05 9.70
C GLU A 109 -27.43 -2.71 9.47
N LEU A 110 -26.67 -2.22 8.49
CA LEU A 110 -25.31 -2.71 8.23
C LEU A 110 -24.40 -2.48 9.44
N LEU A 111 -24.43 -1.29 10.05
CA LEU A 111 -23.60 -0.98 11.23
C LEU A 111 -23.91 -1.88 12.42
N ASP A 112 -25.18 -2.23 12.63
CA ASP A 112 -25.62 -3.12 13.72
C ASP A 112 -25.25 -4.59 13.48
N GLU A 113 -25.21 -5.02 12.22
CA GLU A 113 -24.82 -6.39 11.88
C GLU A 113 -23.30 -6.59 11.86
N ILE A 114 -22.53 -5.58 11.44
CA ILE A 114 -21.06 -5.70 11.33
C ILE A 114 -20.32 -5.35 12.63
N ILE A 115 -20.96 -4.72 13.61
CA ILE A 115 -20.38 -4.45 14.93
C ILE A 115 -21.34 -4.87 16.03
N ASP A 116 -20.87 -5.77 16.89
CA ASP A 116 -21.54 -6.07 18.15
C ASP A 116 -20.70 -5.58 19.34
N PHE A 117 -21.28 -4.73 20.18
CA PHE A 117 -20.65 -4.16 21.38
C PHE A 117 -19.25 -3.55 21.17
N GLY A 118 -18.98 -3.05 19.95
CA GLY A 118 -17.70 -2.47 19.56
C GLY A 118 -16.67 -3.43 18.98
N TYR A 119 -17.04 -4.69 18.78
CA TYR A 119 -16.25 -5.74 18.14
C TYR A 119 -16.72 -5.95 16.70
N PRO A 120 -15.87 -5.69 15.69
CA PRO A 120 -16.18 -6.02 14.30
C PRO A 120 -16.46 -7.52 14.14
N GLN A 121 -17.55 -7.84 13.44
CA GLN A 121 -17.99 -9.19 13.13
C GLN A 121 -17.67 -9.51 11.65
N ASN A 122 -18.61 -10.11 10.92
CA ASN A 122 -18.47 -10.40 9.51
C ASN A 122 -18.69 -9.14 8.66
N THR A 123 -17.70 -8.75 7.86
CA THR A 123 -17.77 -7.60 6.94
C THR A 123 -17.86 -8.01 5.46
N GLU A 124 -18.17 -9.28 5.18
CA GLU A 124 -18.25 -9.78 3.81
C GLU A 124 -19.57 -9.38 3.13
N THR A 125 -19.44 -8.61 2.04
CA THR A 125 -20.58 -8.07 1.29
C THR A 125 -21.52 -9.17 0.79
N ASP A 126 -20.98 -10.25 0.22
CA ASP A 126 -21.80 -11.30 -0.39
C ASP A 126 -22.58 -12.10 0.64
N THR A 127 -22.03 -12.26 1.85
CA THR A 127 -22.74 -12.90 2.96
C THR A 127 -23.83 -11.98 3.50
N LEU A 128 -23.51 -10.69 3.73
CA LEU A 128 -24.45 -9.70 4.26
C LEU A 128 -25.65 -9.50 3.30
N LYS A 129 -25.41 -9.49 1.98
CA LYS A 129 -26.47 -9.35 0.97
C LYS A 129 -27.50 -10.47 0.96
N MET A 130 -27.21 -11.59 1.60
CA MET A 130 -28.15 -12.72 1.68
C MET A 130 -29.31 -12.45 2.65
N TYR A 131 -29.13 -11.57 3.62
CA TYR A 131 -30.14 -11.27 4.65
C TYR A 131 -30.39 -9.77 4.87
N ILE A 132 -29.48 -8.90 4.43
CA ILE A 132 -29.65 -7.44 4.41
C ILE A 132 -29.79 -7.03 2.93
N THR A 133 -31.03 -6.82 2.48
CA THR A 133 -31.34 -6.50 1.08
C THR A 133 -31.70 -5.03 0.90
N THR A 134 -31.27 -4.42 -0.21
CA THR A 134 -31.60 -3.03 -0.58
C THR A 134 -33.05 -2.86 -1.00
N GLU A 135 -33.66 -3.92 -1.52
CA GLU A 135 -35.09 -3.96 -1.82
C GLU A 135 -35.83 -4.47 -0.58
N GLY A 136 -36.93 -3.82 -0.21
CA GLY A 136 -37.82 -4.30 0.84
C GLY A 136 -38.39 -5.65 0.43
N VAL A 137 -37.72 -6.74 0.80
CA VAL A 137 -38.15 -8.09 0.50
C VAL A 137 -39.48 -8.28 1.23
N LYS A 138 -40.55 -8.37 0.44
CA LYS A 138 -41.84 -8.91 0.90
C LYS A 138 -41.52 -10.21 1.64
N SER A 139 -41.97 -10.27 2.88
CA SER A 139 -41.78 -11.34 3.85
C SER A 139 -42.29 -12.69 3.36
N GLU A 140 -41.57 -13.32 2.44
CA GLU A 140 -41.72 -14.72 2.04
C GLU A 140 -40.33 -15.38 1.88
N THR A 141 -39.42 -15.12 2.82
CA THR A 141 -38.20 -15.93 2.93
C THR A 141 -38.59 -17.30 3.46
N ARG A 142 -38.44 -18.34 2.65
CA ARG A 142 -38.75 -19.72 3.06
C ARG A 142 -37.81 -20.13 4.21
N PRO A 143 -38.29 -20.85 5.25
CA PRO A 143 -37.45 -21.28 6.39
C PRO A 143 -36.20 -22.06 5.97
N GLU A 144 -36.28 -22.79 4.86
CA GLU A 144 -35.16 -23.54 4.29
C GLU A 144 -34.00 -22.64 3.85
N ASP A 145 -34.29 -21.44 3.33
CA ASP A 145 -33.26 -20.51 2.89
C ASP A 145 -32.59 -19.84 4.08
N THR A 146 -33.33 -19.55 5.17
CA THR A 146 -32.76 -19.05 6.42
C THR A 146 -31.71 -20.01 6.99
N SER A 147 -31.97 -21.32 6.95
CA SER A 147 -31.03 -22.34 7.45
C SER A 147 -29.74 -22.42 6.63
N LYS A 148 -29.83 -22.28 5.31
CA LYS A 148 -28.66 -22.24 4.40
C LYS A 148 -27.84 -20.98 4.62
N ILE A 149 -28.50 -19.83 4.84
CA ILE A 149 -27.84 -18.57 5.16
C ILE A 149 -27.07 -18.68 6.48
N THR A 150 -27.69 -19.25 7.53
CA THR A 150 -26.99 -19.46 8.81
C THR A 150 -25.79 -20.37 8.65
N MET A 151 -25.92 -21.50 7.95
CA MET A 151 -24.78 -22.41 7.72
C MET A 151 -23.63 -21.76 6.95
N GLN A 152 -23.93 -20.87 5.98
CA GLN A 152 -22.87 -20.16 5.26
C GLN A 152 -22.23 -19.07 6.12
N ALA A 153 -23.01 -18.35 6.92
CA ALA A 153 -22.50 -17.30 7.80
C ALA A 153 -21.65 -17.85 8.96
N THR A 154 -22.03 -19.02 9.52
CA THR A 154 -21.33 -19.65 10.65
C THR A 154 -20.34 -20.75 10.22
N GLY A 155 -20.34 -21.12 8.94
CA GLY A 155 -19.52 -22.21 8.42
C GLY A 155 -18.07 -21.82 8.18
N ALA A 156 -17.20 -22.83 8.04
CA ALA A 156 -15.77 -22.63 7.74
C ALA A 156 -15.47 -22.06 6.35
N LEU A 157 -16.49 -21.96 5.47
CA LEU A 157 -16.40 -21.43 4.11
C LEU A 157 -17.47 -20.34 3.90
N SER A 158 -17.26 -19.17 4.48
CA SER A 158 -18.20 -18.04 4.39
C SER A 158 -18.27 -17.39 3.00
N TRP A 159 -17.15 -17.41 2.28
CA TRP A 159 -16.95 -16.69 1.00
C TRP A 159 -17.42 -17.44 -0.26
N ARG A 160 -17.95 -18.66 -0.16
CA ARG A 160 -18.39 -19.43 -1.34
C ARG A 160 -19.63 -20.27 -1.08
N LYS A 161 -20.64 -20.14 -1.95
CA LYS A 161 -21.86 -20.97 -1.93
C LYS A 161 -21.58 -22.38 -2.45
N ALA A 162 -22.30 -23.37 -1.92
CA ALA A 162 -22.10 -24.78 -2.26
C ALA A 162 -22.77 -25.20 -3.59
N ASP A 163 -23.79 -24.46 -4.03
CA ASP A 163 -24.68 -24.79 -5.14
C ASP A 163 -24.36 -24.06 -6.46
N VAL A 164 -23.22 -23.36 -6.52
CA VAL A 164 -22.78 -22.65 -7.72
C VAL A 164 -22.59 -23.63 -8.88
N ARG A 165 -23.22 -23.35 -10.03
CA ARG A 165 -23.12 -24.20 -11.22
C ARG A 165 -22.95 -23.38 -12.48
N TYR A 166 -21.93 -23.72 -13.26
CA TYR A 166 -21.65 -23.13 -14.56
C TYR A 166 -21.80 -24.15 -15.68
N ARG A 167 -22.19 -23.68 -16.86
CA ARG A 167 -22.23 -24.50 -18.08
C ARG A 167 -20.82 -24.85 -18.56
N LYS A 168 -19.86 -23.95 -18.37
CA LYS A 168 -18.44 -24.12 -18.65
C LYS A 168 -17.65 -23.72 -17.42
N ASN A 169 -16.70 -24.55 -17.02
CA ASN A 169 -15.86 -24.29 -15.86
C ASN A 169 -14.54 -23.67 -16.32
N GLU A 170 -14.33 -22.40 -16.00
CA GLU A 170 -13.20 -21.61 -16.49
C GLU A 170 -12.58 -20.81 -15.34
N ALA A 171 -11.24 -20.73 -15.33
CA ALA A 171 -10.48 -19.94 -14.37
C ALA A 171 -9.47 -19.07 -15.12
N PHE A 172 -9.55 -17.75 -14.91
CA PHE A 172 -8.60 -16.78 -15.44
C PHE A 172 -7.75 -16.25 -14.31
N VAL A 173 -6.46 -16.09 -14.56
CA VAL A 173 -5.50 -15.52 -13.60
C VAL A 173 -4.77 -14.38 -14.30
N ASP A 174 -4.89 -13.19 -13.74
CA ASP A 174 -4.22 -11.99 -14.21
C ASP A 174 -3.16 -11.61 -13.18
N VAL A 175 -1.89 -11.60 -13.59
CA VAL A 175 -0.79 -11.08 -12.77
C VAL A 175 -0.56 -9.64 -13.20
N ILE A 176 -0.76 -8.71 -12.28
CA ILE A 176 -0.61 -7.27 -12.53
C ILE A 176 0.56 -6.78 -11.68
N GLU A 177 1.57 -6.18 -12.29
CA GLU A 177 2.73 -5.61 -11.60
C GLU A 177 2.78 -4.10 -11.79
N ASP A 178 3.09 -3.38 -10.72
CA ASP A 178 3.46 -1.96 -10.73
C ASP A 178 4.92 -1.82 -10.26
N VAL A 179 5.73 -1.21 -11.12
CA VAL A 179 7.16 -1.02 -10.93
C VAL A 179 7.43 0.40 -10.45
N ASN A 180 7.80 0.50 -9.18
CA ASN A 180 8.30 1.73 -8.57
C ASN A 180 9.79 1.85 -8.82
N LEU A 181 10.17 2.75 -9.72
CA LEU A 181 11.58 3.05 -10.00
C LEU A 181 11.92 4.48 -9.56
N LEU A 182 12.96 4.60 -8.73
CA LEU A 182 13.65 5.83 -8.40
C LEU A 182 15.08 5.76 -8.88
N MET A 183 15.47 6.69 -9.74
CA MET A 183 16.83 6.77 -10.27
C MET A 183 17.42 8.15 -10.01
N SER A 184 18.74 8.18 -9.81
CA SER A 184 19.53 9.40 -9.68
C SER A 184 19.78 10.07 -11.03
N ALA A 185 20.24 11.33 -11.00
CA ALA A 185 20.64 12.09 -12.19
C ALA A 185 21.78 11.42 -12.99
N THR A 186 22.63 10.62 -12.33
CA THR A 186 23.74 9.91 -12.98
C THR A 186 23.31 8.58 -13.60
N GLY A 187 22.04 8.20 -13.49
CA GLY A 187 21.51 6.94 -14.00
C GLY A 187 21.69 5.75 -13.05
N ALA A 188 22.16 5.97 -11.81
CA ALA A 188 22.18 4.93 -10.79
C ALA A 188 20.78 4.74 -10.17
N VAL A 189 20.33 3.50 -10.08
CA VAL A 189 19.05 3.13 -9.45
C VAL A 189 19.18 3.32 -7.93
N LEU A 190 18.33 4.20 -7.36
CA LEU A 190 18.27 4.47 -5.93
C LEU A 190 17.29 3.56 -5.21
N ARG A 191 16.18 3.22 -5.88
CA ARG A 191 15.15 2.31 -5.38
C ARG A 191 14.45 1.67 -6.58
N ALA A 192 14.30 0.36 -6.54
CA ALA A 192 13.46 -0.39 -7.47
C ALA A 192 12.66 -1.39 -6.65
N ASP A 193 11.34 -1.29 -6.69
CA ASP A 193 10.46 -2.26 -6.07
C ASP A 193 9.26 -2.53 -6.97
N VAL A 194 8.79 -3.77 -6.95
CA VAL A 194 7.61 -4.22 -7.68
C VAL A 194 6.54 -4.56 -6.67
N THR A 195 5.38 -3.93 -6.83
CA THR A 195 4.16 -4.32 -6.14
C THR A 195 3.30 -5.09 -7.11
N GLY A 196 3.14 -6.39 -6.88
CA GLY A 196 2.36 -7.26 -7.72
C GLY A 196 1.05 -7.68 -7.08
N GLN A 197 0.04 -7.91 -7.91
CA GLN A 197 -1.27 -8.40 -7.53
C GLN A 197 -1.66 -9.54 -8.46
N ILE A 198 -2.22 -10.61 -7.89
CA ILE A 198 -2.78 -11.73 -8.65
C ILE A 198 -4.29 -11.69 -8.50
N VAL A 199 -4.97 -11.32 -9.58
CA VAL A 199 -6.43 -11.30 -9.68
C VAL A 199 -6.89 -12.59 -10.33
N MET A 200 -7.87 -13.26 -9.72
CA MET A 200 -8.44 -14.49 -10.25
C MET A 200 -9.91 -14.28 -10.57
N ARG A 201 -10.34 -14.75 -11.74
CA ARG A 201 -11.75 -14.84 -12.13
C ARG A 201 -12.13 -16.31 -12.20
N ALA A 202 -12.88 -16.77 -11.21
CA ALA A 202 -13.23 -18.18 -11.04
C ALA A 202 -14.71 -18.42 -11.38
N TYR A 203 -14.96 -19.01 -12.55
CA TYR A 203 -16.29 -19.48 -12.97
C TYR A 203 -16.32 -21.00 -12.85
N LEU A 204 -16.35 -21.50 -11.62
CA LEU A 204 -16.21 -22.91 -11.30
C LEU A 204 -17.46 -23.42 -10.59
N SER A 205 -17.89 -24.64 -10.91
CA SER A 205 -19.04 -25.26 -10.25
C SER A 205 -18.65 -25.93 -8.93
N GLY A 206 -19.57 -25.97 -7.96
CA GLY A 206 -19.39 -26.62 -6.66
C GLY A 206 -18.45 -25.87 -5.72
N THR A 207 -17.70 -26.62 -4.93
CA THR A 207 -16.74 -26.13 -3.92
C THR A 207 -15.32 -26.62 -4.25
N PRO A 208 -14.70 -26.12 -5.33
CA PRO A 208 -13.45 -26.69 -5.83
C PRO A 208 -12.27 -26.27 -4.95
N GLU A 209 -11.38 -27.21 -4.66
CA GLU A 209 -10.07 -26.90 -4.06
C GLU A 209 -9.07 -26.60 -5.18
N CYS A 210 -8.57 -25.36 -5.18
CA CYS A 210 -7.55 -24.89 -6.11
C CYS A 210 -6.16 -24.98 -5.45
N LYS A 211 -5.15 -25.35 -6.24
CA LYS A 211 -3.74 -25.28 -5.88
C LYS A 211 -2.98 -24.48 -6.92
N PHE A 212 -2.31 -23.42 -6.48
CA PHE A 212 -1.59 -22.48 -7.31
C PHE A 212 -0.10 -22.51 -6.97
N GLY A 213 0.73 -22.70 -7.99
CA GLY A 213 2.18 -22.87 -7.86
C GLY A 213 2.94 -21.77 -8.58
N LEU A 214 3.88 -21.15 -7.87
CA LEU A 214 4.75 -20.07 -8.35
C LEU A 214 6.22 -20.54 -8.41
N ASN A 215 7.08 -19.78 -9.09
CA ASN A 215 8.53 -19.98 -9.13
C ASN A 215 9.27 -19.33 -7.93
N ASP A 216 8.74 -19.46 -6.72
CA ASP A 216 9.35 -18.89 -5.52
C ASP A 216 10.75 -19.49 -5.24
N ARG A 217 11.72 -18.66 -4.87
CA ARG A 217 13.08 -19.07 -4.51
C ARG A 217 13.14 -20.02 -3.34
N LEU A 218 12.31 -19.81 -2.32
CA LEU A 218 12.33 -20.66 -1.13
C LEU A 218 11.86 -22.09 -1.43
N LEU A 219 11.02 -22.27 -2.48
CA LEU A 219 10.67 -23.59 -2.99
C LEU A 219 11.84 -24.29 -3.68
N LEU A 220 12.65 -23.54 -4.41
CA LEU A 220 13.74 -24.09 -5.23
C LEU A 220 14.99 -24.40 -4.39
N ASP A 221 15.24 -23.65 -3.32
CA ASP A 221 16.37 -23.87 -2.42
C ASP A 221 16.11 -25.03 -1.42
N ASN A 222 14.84 -25.30 -1.05
CA ASN A 222 14.48 -26.42 -0.16
C ASN A 222 14.39 -27.77 -0.90
N ASP A 223 14.13 -27.75 -2.21
CA ASP A 223 14.05 -28.93 -3.07
C ASP A 223 15.42 -29.23 -3.67
N GLY A 224 16.40 -29.46 -2.80
CA GLY A 224 17.72 -29.97 -3.16
C GLY A 224 17.56 -31.23 -3.99
N LEU A 225 17.72 -31.11 -5.31
CA LEU A 225 17.84 -32.21 -6.26
C LEU A 225 16.57 -33.06 -6.47
N GLN A 226 15.43 -32.49 -6.88
CA GLN A 226 14.40 -33.26 -7.58
C GLN A 226 13.65 -32.47 -8.65
N SER A 227 14.06 -32.66 -9.89
CA SER A 227 13.34 -32.19 -11.08
C SER A 227 11.96 -32.85 -11.16
N TYR A 228 10.91 -32.15 -10.74
CA TYR A 228 9.56 -32.49 -11.18
C TYR A 228 9.51 -32.47 -12.71
N PRO A 229 8.93 -33.49 -13.39
CA PRO A 229 8.88 -33.53 -14.84
C PRO A 229 8.11 -32.32 -15.34
N SER A 230 8.82 -31.39 -15.97
CA SER A 230 8.24 -30.28 -16.72
C SER A 230 7.45 -30.84 -17.90
N GLY A 231 6.18 -31.18 -17.67
CA GLY A 231 5.21 -31.54 -18.70
C GLY A 231 4.83 -30.33 -19.53
N ASN A 232 5.70 -29.95 -20.46
CA ASN A 232 5.40 -29.37 -21.78
C ASN A 232 6.69 -28.84 -22.43
N LYS A 233 7.37 -29.71 -23.19
CA LYS A 233 8.38 -29.28 -24.17
C LYS A 233 7.70 -28.87 -25.47
N MET A 234 6.95 -27.77 -25.44
CA MET A 234 6.53 -27.08 -26.66
C MET A 234 6.17 -25.64 -26.32
N GLY A 235 7.18 -24.78 -26.28
CA GLY A 235 7.01 -23.36 -25.96
C GLY A 235 8.37 -22.70 -25.83
N THR A 236 8.61 -21.69 -26.65
CA THR A 236 9.77 -20.80 -26.74
C THR A 236 10.69 -20.78 -25.52
N LYS A 237 11.99 -21.03 -25.77
CA LYS A 237 13.10 -20.86 -24.82
C LYS A 237 12.99 -19.51 -24.10
N ALA A 238 12.46 -19.53 -22.88
CA ALA A 238 12.60 -18.44 -21.95
C ALA A 238 14.10 -18.26 -21.67
N THR A 239 14.60 -17.04 -21.76
CA THR A 239 16.00 -16.70 -21.46
C THR A 239 16.33 -17.16 -20.03
N LYS A 240 17.59 -17.52 -19.73
CA LYS A 240 18.00 -17.99 -18.39
C LYS A 240 17.59 -17.06 -17.22
N ALA A 241 17.29 -15.78 -17.48
CA ALA A 241 16.74 -14.83 -16.52
C ALA A 241 15.23 -15.05 -16.22
N ALA A 242 14.46 -15.60 -17.16
CA ALA A 242 13.05 -15.95 -16.98
C ALA A 242 12.83 -17.35 -16.36
N ALA A 243 13.91 -18.08 -16.10
CA ALA A 243 13.95 -19.30 -15.28
C ALA A 243 14.53 -19.04 -13.88
N GLY A 244 14.69 -17.76 -13.52
CA GLY A 244 15.09 -17.34 -12.19
C GLY A 244 13.97 -17.62 -11.18
N SER A 245 14.38 -17.90 -9.95
CA SER A 245 13.47 -17.88 -8.83
C SER A 245 13.08 -16.45 -8.47
N VAL A 246 11.81 -16.22 -8.15
CA VAL A 246 11.36 -14.92 -7.62
C VAL A 246 11.46 -14.95 -6.09
N THR A 247 12.07 -13.92 -5.53
CA THR A 247 12.11 -13.70 -4.08
C THR A 247 10.93 -12.81 -3.70
N LEU A 248 9.94 -13.39 -3.04
CA LEU A 248 8.79 -12.66 -2.53
C LEU A 248 9.11 -12.23 -1.09
N GLU A 249 9.25 -10.94 -0.85
CA GLU A 249 9.55 -10.42 0.49
C GLU A 249 8.32 -10.44 1.38
N ASP A 250 7.23 -9.86 0.87
CA ASP A 250 5.96 -9.78 1.55
C ASP A 250 4.89 -10.40 0.65
N CYS A 251 4.06 -11.26 1.24
CA CYS A 251 2.89 -11.84 0.60
C CYS A 251 1.67 -11.60 1.49
N GLN A 252 0.62 -11.04 0.90
CA GLN A 252 -0.69 -10.93 1.50
C GLN A 252 -1.65 -11.80 0.72
N PHE A 253 -2.41 -12.63 1.42
CA PHE A 253 -3.32 -13.58 0.81
C PHE A 253 -4.76 -13.22 1.11
N HIS A 254 -5.66 -13.59 0.20
CA HIS A 254 -7.07 -13.64 0.50
C HIS A 254 -7.35 -14.66 1.62
N GLN A 255 -8.39 -14.41 2.42
CA GLN A 255 -8.81 -15.31 3.52
C GLN A 255 -9.12 -16.75 3.07
N CYS A 256 -9.34 -16.96 1.77
CA CYS A 256 -9.63 -18.28 1.23
C CYS A 256 -8.39 -19.18 1.17
N VAL A 257 -7.19 -18.63 1.37
CA VAL A 257 -5.91 -19.34 1.32
C VAL A 257 -5.61 -20.00 2.66
N LYS A 258 -5.25 -21.28 2.61
CA LYS A 258 -4.84 -22.08 3.77
C LYS A 258 -3.37 -21.78 4.11
N LEU A 259 -3.14 -20.77 4.96
CA LEU A 259 -1.79 -20.30 5.33
C LEU A 259 -0.87 -21.41 5.85
N GLY A 260 -1.36 -22.34 6.68
CA GLY A 260 -0.53 -23.43 7.20
C GLY A 260 0.05 -24.37 6.12
N LYS A 261 -0.67 -24.55 5.00
CA LYS A 261 -0.13 -25.30 3.84
C LYS A 261 0.89 -24.47 3.05
N PHE A 262 0.71 -23.16 2.99
CA PHE A 262 1.68 -22.27 2.35
C PHE A 262 2.98 -22.20 3.16
N ASP A 263 2.91 -22.14 4.50
CA ASP A 263 4.13 -22.09 5.32
C ASP A 263 4.96 -23.38 5.23
N THR A 264 4.29 -24.52 5.07
CA THR A 264 4.94 -25.84 4.99
C THR A 264 5.40 -26.16 3.58
N ASP A 265 4.48 -26.14 2.61
CA ASP A 265 4.71 -26.65 1.25
C ASP A 265 5.00 -25.51 0.25
N ARG A 266 4.81 -24.25 0.66
CA ARG A 266 4.80 -23.05 -0.23
C ARG A 266 3.84 -23.20 -1.42
N ILE A 267 2.80 -24.02 -1.25
CA ILE A 267 1.72 -24.20 -2.22
C ILE A 267 0.51 -23.39 -1.74
N ILE A 268 0.02 -22.50 -2.60
CA ILE A 268 -1.17 -21.70 -2.32
C ILE A 268 -2.38 -22.59 -2.58
N SER A 269 -3.01 -23.07 -1.50
CA SER A 269 -4.18 -23.95 -1.53
C SER A 269 -5.40 -23.20 -0.99
N PHE A 270 -6.48 -23.15 -1.78
CA PHE A 270 -7.65 -22.32 -1.45
C PHE A 270 -8.93 -22.85 -2.11
N VAL A 271 -10.08 -22.41 -1.61
CA VAL A 271 -11.37 -22.55 -2.30
C VAL A 271 -11.75 -21.15 -2.80
N PRO A 272 -11.74 -20.86 -4.11
CA PRO A 272 -11.93 -19.51 -4.62
C PRO A 272 -13.34 -18.99 -4.32
N PRO A 273 -13.50 -17.71 -3.94
CA PRO A 273 -14.76 -17.00 -4.13
C PRO A 273 -15.27 -17.14 -5.57
N ASP A 274 -16.56 -16.94 -5.78
CA ASP A 274 -17.15 -16.97 -7.11
C ASP A 274 -16.96 -15.63 -7.82
N GLY A 275 -16.61 -15.64 -9.11
CA GLY A 275 -16.33 -14.42 -9.87
C GLY A 275 -14.92 -13.88 -9.69
N GLU A 276 -14.78 -12.55 -9.72
CA GLU A 276 -13.48 -11.84 -9.67
C GLU A 276 -13.08 -11.51 -8.23
N PHE A 277 -11.86 -11.87 -7.85
CA PHE A 277 -11.29 -11.52 -6.54
C PHE A 277 -9.76 -11.42 -6.60
N GLU A 278 -9.18 -10.66 -5.68
CA GLU A 278 -7.73 -10.60 -5.46
C GLU A 278 -7.29 -11.83 -4.65
N LEU A 279 -6.53 -12.73 -5.27
CA LEU A 279 -6.03 -13.95 -4.61
C LEU A 279 -4.85 -13.64 -3.69
N MET A 280 -3.90 -12.85 -4.17
CA MET A 280 -2.74 -12.43 -3.40
C MET A 280 -2.16 -11.11 -3.90
N ARG A 281 -1.51 -10.41 -2.99
CA ARG A 281 -0.62 -9.28 -3.26
C ARG A 281 0.78 -9.65 -2.82
N TYR A 282 1.77 -9.23 -3.57
CA TYR A 282 3.16 -9.50 -3.23
C TYR A 282 4.05 -8.29 -3.50
N ARG A 283 5.19 -8.28 -2.84
CA ARG A 283 6.23 -7.29 -3.05
C ARG A 283 7.57 -7.96 -3.32
N SER A 284 8.30 -7.45 -4.30
CA SER A 284 9.67 -7.87 -4.62
C SER A 284 10.57 -6.63 -4.76
N THR A 285 11.72 -6.61 -4.07
CA THR A 285 12.72 -5.53 -4.24
C THR A 285 14.05 -6.04 -4.78
N GLU A 286 14.25 -7.36 -4.85
CA GLU A 286 15.46 -7.98 -5.38
C GLU A 286 15.32 -8.33 -6.86
N ASN A 287 16.42 -8.20 -7.60
CA ASN A 287 16.55 -8.64 -9.00
C ASN A 287 15.46 -8.11 -9.95
N VAL A 288 14.90 -6.93 -9.67
CA VAL A 288 13.88 -6.29 -10.51
C VAL A 288 14.43 -6.01 -11.91
N ASN A 289 13.80 -6.61 -12.92
CA ASN A 289 14.15 -6.41 -14.32
C ASN A 289 13.45 -5.16 -14.87
N LEU A 290 14.19 -4.05 -14.93
CA LEU A 290 13.64 -2.78 -15.38
C LEU A 290 13.32 -2.79 -16.89
N PRO A 291 12.07 -2.50 -17.30
CA PRO A 291 11.67 -2.55 -18.71
C PRO A 291 12.24 -1.39 -19.52
N PHE A 292 12.58 -0.27 -18.87
CA PHE A 292 13.16 0.90 -19.51
C PHE A 292 14.40 1.39 -18.78
N LYS A 293 15.39 1.81 -19.55
CA LYS A 293 16.54 2.58 -19.07
C LYS A 293 16.42 3.99 -19.62
N VAL A 294 16.33 4.97 -18.74
CA VAL A 294 16.23 6.38 -19.12
C VAL A 294 17.55 7.07 -18.81
N HIS A 295 18.00 7.90 -19.74
CA HIS A 295 19.17 8.75 -19.58
C HIS A 295 18.77 10.18 -19.87
N ALA A 296 18.76 11.04 -18.85
CA ALA A 296 18.32 12.42 -18.96
C ALA A 296 19.49 13.35 -18.63
N ILE A 297 19.86 14.19 -19.58
CA ILE A 297 20.81 15.30 -19.39
C ILE A 297 20.01 16.59 -19.47
N VAL A 298 20.16 17.44 -18.45
CA VAL A 298 19.56 18.78 -18.40
C VAL A 298 20.66 19.79 -18.15
N ASN A 299 20.90 20.66 -19.12
CA ASN A 299 21.95 21.67 -19.08
C ASN A 299 21.31 23.07 -19.06
N GLU A 300 21.64 23.87 -18.06
CA GLU A 300 21.25 25.28 -18.02
C GLU A 300 22.33 26.10 -18.71
N VAL A 301 21.99 26.74 -19.83
CA VAL A 301 22.90 27.55 -20.63
C VAL A 301 22.65 29.02 -20.28
N GLY A 302 23.51 29.56 -19.42
CA GLY A 302 23.40 30.94 -18.95
C GLY A 302 22.12 31.17 -18.14
N ARG A 303 21.34 32.20 -18.50
CA ARG A 303 20.10 32.60 -17.81
C ARG A 303 18.85 32.52 -18.69
N THR A 304 19.03 32.22 -19.96
CA THR A 304 18.00 32.39 -21.00
C THR A 304 17.57 31.09 -21.63
N LYS A 305 18.30 29.98 -21.40
CA LYS A 305 18.05 28.71 -22.08
C LYS A 305 18.31 27.51 -21.17
N VAL A 306 17.46 26.50 -21.29
CA VAL A 306 17.69 25.15 -20.74
C VAL A 306 17.60 24.14 -21.87
N GLU A 307 18.60 23.28 -21.99
CA GLU A 307 18.68 22.21 -22.98
C GLU A 307 18.41 20.86 -22.32
N TYR A 308 17.55 20.08 -22.96
CA TYR A 308 17.17 18.73 -22.55
C TYR A 308 17.64 17.76 -23.61
N SER A 309 18.32 16.70 -23.18
CA SER A 309 18.62 15.52 -23.99
C SER A 309 18.22 14.27 -23.23
N ILE A 310 17.15 13.62 -23.67
CA ILE A 310 16.51 12.51 -22.96
C ILE A 310 16.48 11.30 -23.89
N GLY A 311 17.27 10.29 -23.57
CA GLY A 311 17.26 8.99 -24.21
C GLY A 311 16.45 7.98 -23.40
N VAL A 312 15.55 7.26 -24.04
CA VAL A 312 14.80 6.16 -23.44
C VAL A 312 15.10 4.91 -24.23
N LYS A 313 15.61 3.87 -23.56
CA LYS A 313 15.94 2.58 -24.15
C LYS A 313 15.08 1.48 -23.54
N ALA A 314 14.42 0.68 -24.37
CA ALA A 314 13.67 -0.49 -23.93
C ALA A 314 14.60 -1.67 -23.67
N ASN A 315 14.40 -2.36 -22.54
CA ASN A 315 15.19 -3.52 -22.10
C ASN A 315 14.35 -4.81 -22.04
N PHE A 316 13.29 -4.91 -22.84
CA PHE A 316 12.48 -6.12 -23.01
C PHE A 316 12.64 -6.71 -24.42
N GLY A 317 12.14 -7.93 -24.63
CA GLY A 317 12.33 -8.67 -25.88
C GLY A 317 11.71 -7.97 -27.10
N PRO A 318 12.30 -8.09 -28.30
CA PRO A 318 11.88 -7.34 -29.49
C PRO A 318 10.49 -7.69 -30.02
N LYS A 319 9.91 -8.83 -29.58
CA LYS A 319 8.54 -9.24 -29.91
C LYS A 319 7.48 -8.50 -29.10
N LEU A 320 7.86 -7.99 -27.93
CA LEU A 320 6.98 -7.22 -27.05
C LEU A 320 7.02 -5.75 -27.45
N PHE A 321 5.95 -5.05 -27.12
CA PHE A 321 5.86 -3.61 -27.29
C PHE A 321 5.12 -3.01 -26.10
N ALA A 322 5.63 -1.89 -25.57
CA ALA A 322 4.89 -1.10 -24.61
C ALA A 322 3.93 -0.16 -25.35
N THR A 323 2.80 0.12 -24.71
CA THR A 323 1.79 1.06 -25.18
C THR A 323 1.62 2.18 -24.18
N ASN A 324 0.98 3.27 -24.62
CA ASN A 324 0.68 4.43 -23.78
C ASN A 324 1.92 4.98 -23.05
N VAL A 325 3.08 4.95 -23.71
CA VAL A 325 4.32 5.46 -23.13
C VAL A 325 4.24 6.98 -23.13
N VAL A 326 4.21 7.57 -21.94
CA VAL A 326 4.14 9.01 -21.72
C VAL A 326 5.26 9.43 -20.79
N VAL A 327 6.20 10.21 -21.31
CA VAL A 327 7.29 10.81 -20.54
C VAL A 327 6.93 12.28 -20.26
N LYS A 328 6.85 12.65 -18.98
CA LYS A 328 6.63 14.04 -18.54
C LYS A 328 7.93 14.62 -18.03
N ILE A 329 8.35 15.70 -18.65
CA ILE A 329 9.64 16.35 -18.42
C ILE A 329 9.35 17.73 -17.83
N PRO A 330 9.65 17.96 -16.54
CA PRO A 330 9.45 19.26 -15.92
C PRO A 330 10.33 20.33 -16.54
N THR A 331 9.77 21.53 -16.68
CA THR A 331 10.48 22.72 -17.14
C THR A 331 10.43 23.83 -16.08
N PRO A 332 11.34 24.81 -16.12
CA PRO A 332 11.25 25.99 -15.27
C PRO A 332 9.93 26.74 -15.43
N LEU A 333 9.44 27.33 -14.35
CA LEU A 333 8.18 28.09 -14.32
C LEU A 333 8.18 29.30 -15.27
N ASN A 334 9.37 29.83 -15.59
CA ASN A 334 9.56 30.98 -16.49
C ASN A 334 9.81 30.58 -17.95
N THR A 335 9.42 29.37 -18.36
CA THR A 335 9.56 28.92 -19.74
C THR A 335 8.57 29.64 -20.66
N ALA A 336 9.09 30.42 -21.61
CA ALA A 336 8.31 31.19 -22.57
C ALA A 336 7.93 30.36 -23.80
N LYS A 337 8.91 29.61 -24.32
CA LYS A 337 8.78 28.82 -25.54
C LYS A 337 9.66 27.60 -25.46
N ILE A 338 9.21 26.51 -26.09
CA ILE A 338 9.98 25.28 -26.23
C ILE A 338 10.18 24.98 -27.71
N ILE A 339 11.37 24.49 -28.05
CA ILE A 339 11.72 23.95 -29.35
C ILE A 339 12.10 22.49 -29.15
N GLU A 340 11.21 21.58 -29.52
CA GLU A 340 11.38 20.14 -29.34
C GLU A 340 11.63 19.39 -30.65
N ARG A 341 12.45 18.35 -30.58
CA ARG A 341 12.68 17.35 -31.63
C ARG A 341 12.73 15.98 -30.99
N CYS A 342 11.98 15.03 -31.52
CA CYS A 342 11.99 13.64 -31.06
C CYS A 342 12.19 12.68 -32.23
N THR A 343 12.92 11.59 -32.00
CA THR A 343 13.13 10.55 -33.03
C THR A 343 11.86 9.77 -33.34
N GLN A 344 11.00 9.57 -32.34
CA GLN A 344 9.74 8.84 -32.44
C GLN A 344 8.70 9.45 -31.50
N GLY A 345 7.41 9.32 -31.84
CA GLY A 345 6.31 9.84 -31.05
C GLY A 345 6.05 11.33 -31.30
N LYS A 346 5.33 11.96 -30.38
CA LYS A 346 4.99 13.39 -30.42
C LYS A 346 5.28 14.02 -29.06
N ALA A 347 6.08 15.08 -29.05
CA ALA A 347 6.32 15.90 -27.88
C ALA A 347 5.48 17.18 -27.97
N LYS A 348 4.92 17.62 -26.85
CA LYS A 348 4.14 18.86 -26.75
C LYS A 348 4.40 19.52 -25.41
N TYR A 349 4.58 20.84 -25.40
CA TYR A 349 4.62 21.61 -24.16
C TYR A 349 3.22 21.88 -23.61
N GLU A 350 3.05 21.66 -22.31
CA GLU A 350 1.83 21.92 -21.55
C GLU A 350 2.12 23.03 -20.51
N PRO A 351 1.69 24.30 -20.80
CA PRO A 351 2.02 25.44 -19.95
C PRO A 351 1.36 25.41 -18.56
N SER A 352 0.19 24.78 -18.41
CA SER A 352 -0.52 24.70 -17.12
C SER A 352 0.29 23.96 -16.07
N ASP A 353 1.01 22.93 -16.51
CA ASP A 353 1.76 22.01 -15.65
C ASP A 353 3.27 22.29 -15.72
N ASN A 354 3.71 23.23 -16.57
CA ASN A 354 5.10 23.52 -16.89
C ASN A 354 5.89 22.25 -17.26
N THR A 355 5.31 21.39 -18.11
CA THR A 355 5.93 20.11 -18.50
C THR A 355 5.93 19.92 -20.01
N ILE A 356 6.97 19.29 -20.55
CA ILE A 356 6.97 18.72 -21.88
C ILE A 356 6.42 17.29 -21.76
N VAL A 357 5.35 17.01 -22.48
CA VAL A 357 4.72 15.69 -22.54
C VAL A 357 5.11 15.02 -23.84
N TRP A 358 5.93 13.97 -23.74
CA TRP A 358 6.36 13.15 -24.87
C TRP A 358 5.58 11.84 -24.89
N LYS A 359 4.71 11.69 -25.89
CA LYS A 359 3.83 10.54 -26.07
C LYS A 359 4.32 9.64 -27.19
N ILE A 360 4.49 8.35 -26.90
CA ILE A 360 4.88 7.32 -27.84
C ILE A 360 3.80 6.22 -27.79
N GLY A 361 3.02 6.10 -28.87
CA GLY A 361 1.89 5.17 -28.90
C GLY A 361 2.31 3.70 -28.83
N ARG A 362 3.45 3.36 -29.46
CA ARG A 362 4.02 2.01 -29.47
C ARG A 362 5.54 2.08 -29.35
N PHE A 363 6.08 1.43 -28.32
CA PHE A 363 7.51 1.38 -28.04
C PHE A 363 7.99 -0.07 -28.18
N THR A 364 8.79 -0.36 -29.19
CA THR A 364 9.26 -1.73 -29.49
C THR A 364 10.37 -2.15 -28.53
N GLY A 365 10.45 -3.42 -28.18
CA GLY A 365 11.55 -3.94 -27.35
C GLY A 365 12.92 -3.75 -28.01
N GLN A 366 13.95 -3.51 -27.20
CA GLN A 366 15.34 -3.23 -27.63
C GLN A 366 15.53 -1.96 -28.49
N SER A 367 14.49 -1.17 -28.77
CA SER A 367 14.66 0.12 -29.43
C SER A 367 15.09 1.22 -28.45
N GLU A 368 15.70 2.27 -28.99
CA GLU A 368 16.07 3.47 -28.26
C GLU A 368 15.54 4.69 -29.00
N TYR A 369 14.88 5.59 -28.26
CA TYR A 369 14.34 6.83 -28.78
C TYR A 369 14.88 8.00 -27.98
N VAL A 370 15.10 9.13 -28.66
CA VAL A 370 15.71 10.31 -28.07
C VAL A 370 14.82 11.53 -28.30
N LEU A 371 14.69 12.35 -27.27
CA LEU A 371 14.10 13.68 -27.32
C LEU A 371 15.16 14.73 -26.99
N SER A 372 15.28 15.71 -27.88
CA SER A 372 16.09 16.90 -27.68
C SER A 372 15.15 18.11 -27.63
N ALA A 373 15.20 18.89 -26.56
CA ALA A 373 14.36 20.08 -26.43
C ALA A 373 15.14 21.26 -25.88
N GLU A 374 14.75 22.46 -26.29
CA GLU A 374 15.31 23.71 -25.82
C GLU A 374 14.19 24.57 -25.23
N ALA A 375 14.25 24.85 -23.94
CA ALA A 375 13.35 25.79 -23.27
C ALA A 375 13.99 27.18 -23.23
N ILE A 376 13.32 28.15 -23.84
CA ILE A 376 13.69 29.56 -23.79
C ILE A 376 13.02 30.18 -22.58
N LEU A 377 13.81 30.79 -21.71
CA LEU A 377 13.38 31.37 -20.44
C LEU A 377 13.16 32.88 -20.54
N THR A 378 12.11 33.37 -19.88
CA THR A 378 11.91 34.81 -19.67
C THR A 378 12.77 35.30 -18.50
N HIS A 379 13.28 36.52 -18.62
CA HIS A 379 13.96 37.20 -17.52
C HIS A 379 13.03 37.38 -16.32
N MET A 380 13.50 36.98 -15.12
CA MET A 380 12.78 37.19 -13.85
C MET A 380 13.54 38.15 -12.93
N THR A 381 12.81 39.00 -12.22
CA THR A 381 13.32 39.92 -11.19
C THR A 381 13.73 39.19 -9.90
N ASN A 382 13.03 38.11 -9.53
CA ASN A 382 13.37 37.26 -8.38
C ASN A 382 13.96 35.92 -8.85
N GLN A 383 15.25 35.71 -8.58
CA GLN A 383 15.95 34.48 -8.97
C GLN A 383 15.87 33.46 -7.83
N ARG A 384 14.96 32.49 -7.97
CA ARG A 384 15.03 31.25 -7.19
C ARG A 384 15.68 30.17 -8.04
N ALA A 385 16.62 29.43 -7.47
CA ALA A 385 17.17 28.24 -8.11
C ALA A 385 16.01 27.29 -8.44
N TRP A 386 15.96 26.83 -9.69
CA TRP A 386 14.94 25.88 -10.11
C TRP A 386 15.12 24.57 -9.35
N SER A 387 14.06 24.09 -8.72
CA SER A 387 14.11 22.89 -7.86
C SER A 387 14.22 21.57 -8.62
N ARG A 388 14.30 21.61 -9.96
CA ARG A 388 14.44 20.46 -10.87
C ARG A 388 13.57 19.27 -10.46
N PRO A 389 12.24 19.37 -10.60
CA PRO A 389 11.35 18.27 -10.27
C PRO A 389 11.72 16.98 -11.05
N PRO A 390 11.44 15.79 -10.50
CA PRO A 390 11.73 14.53 -11.16
C PRO A 390 10.97 14.37 -12.48
N LEU A 391 11.61 13.74 -13.46
CA LEU A 391 10.97 13.31 -14.70
C LEU A 391 10.13 12.07 -14.41
N SER A 392 8.90 12.00 -14.92
CA SER A 392 8.04 10.82 -14.72
C SER A 392 7.75 10.13 -16.05
N MET A 393 7.71 8.80 -16.05
CA MET A 393 7.38 7.99 -17.21
C MET A 393 6.28 7.00 -16.85
N ASN A 394 5.19 7.04 -17.60
CA ASN A 394 4.09 6.09 -17.48
C ASN A 394 4.12 5.17 -18.70
N PHE A 395 3.86 3.89 -18.51
CA PHE A 395 3.77 2.93 -19.60
C PHE A 395 2.89 1.74 -19.22
N SER A 396 2.41 1.02 -20.23
CA SER A 396 1.73 -0.26 -20.08
C SER A 396 2.42 -1.29 -20.96
N LEU A 397 2.84 -2.41 -20.36
CA LEU A 397 3.56 -3.49 -21.03
C LEU A 397 2.85 -4.82 -20.77
N LEU A 398 2.37 -5.43 -21.84
CA LEU A 398 1.66 -6.71 -21.79
C LEU A 398 2.64 -7.89 -21.91
N MET A 399 2.32 -9.01 -21.26
CA MET A 399 3.10 -10.25 -21.27
C MET A 399 4.54 -10.10 -20.73
N PHE A 400 4.72 -9.25 -19.73
CA PHE A 400 6.01 -9.03 -19.07
C PHE A 400 5.83 -8.99 -17.56
N THR A 401 6.80 -9.52 -16.82
CA THR A 401 6.89 -9.40 -15.36
C THR A 401 8.27 -8.85 -15.02
N SER A 402 8.29 -7.68 -14.38
CA SER A 402 9.50 -7.04 -13.88
C SER A 402 10.06 -7.77 -12.66
N SER A 403 9.22 -8.45 -11.87
CA SER A 403 9.69 -9.28 -10.76
C SER A 403 10.29 -10.63 -11.20
N GLY A 404 10.00 -11.07 -12.43
CA GLY A 404 10.31 -12.43 -12.90
C GLY A 404 9.37 -13.50 -12.36
N LEU A 405 8.26 -13.12 -11.72
CA LEU A 405 7.23 -14.05 -11.26
C LEU A 405 6.60 -14.80 -12.46
N LEU A 406 6.49 -16.11 -12.30
CA LEU A 406 5.93 -17.03 -13.29
C LEU A 406 4.99 -18.02 -12.60
N VAL A 407 3.79 -18.14 -13.16
CA VAL A 407 2.81 -19.14 -12.75
C VAL A 407 3.21 -20.49 -13.32
N ARG A 408 3.63 -21.42 -12.46
CA ARG A 408 4.03 -22.79 -12.87
C ARG A 408 2.82 -23.65 -13.19
N TYR A 409 1.80 -23.59 -12.34
CA TYR A 409 0.55 -24.33 -12.52
C TYR A 409 -0.60 -23.75 -11.73
N LEU A 410 -1.81 -23.99 -12.23
CA LEU A 410 -3.06 -23.93 -11.48
C LEU A 410 -3.73 -25.30 -11.59
N LYS A 411 -4.01 -25.95 -10.46
CA LYS A 411 -4.75 -27.22 -10.39
C LYS A 411 -6.08 -26.97 -9.71
N VAL A 412 -7.14 -27.56 -10.24
CA VAL A 412 -8.51 -27.43 -9.73
C VAL A 412 -8.98 -28.85 -9.43
N PHE A 413 -9.43 -29.08 -8.19
CA PHE A 413 -9.93 -30.37 -7.72
C PHE A 413 -11.37 -30.19 -7.26
N GLU A 414 -12.29 -30.99 -7.80
CA GLU A 414 -13.69 -31.02 -7.38
C GLU A 414 -14.15 -32.48 -7.31
N LYS A 415 -15.08 -32.78 -6.40
CA LYS A 415 -15.63 -34.14 -6.22
C LYS A 415 -16.31 -34.67 -7.48
N SER A 416 -16.94 -33.79 -8.26
CA SER A 416 -17.56 -34.12 -9.55
C SER A 416 -16.56 -34.29 -10.69
N ASN A 417 -15.27 -34.02 -10.45
CA ASN A 417 -14.14 -34.25 -11.35
C ASN A 417 -14.35 -33.71 -12.79
N TYR A 418 -14.92 -32.52 -12.92
CA TYR A 418 -15.08 -31.87 -14.23
C TYR A 418 -13.74 -31.35 -14.78
N SER A 419 -13.65 -31.23 -16.11
CA SER A 419 -12.54 -30.55 -16.78
C SER A 419 -12.72 -29.03 -16.70
N SER A 420 -11.65 -28.31 -16.37
CA SER A 420 -11.62 -26.84 -16.29
C SER A 420 -10.61 -26.25 -17.27
N VAL A 421 -10.99 -25.18 -17.95
CA VAL A 421 -10.09 -24.39 -18.82
C VAL A 421 -9.40 -23.31 -17.97
N LYS A 422 -8.10 -23.12 -18.18
CA LYS A 422 -7.27 -22.22 -17.37
C LYS A 422 -6.52 -21.25 -18.27
N TRP A 423 -6.61 -19.97 -17.96
CA TRP A 423 -5.92 -18.91 -18.68
C TRP A 423 -5.08 -18.09 -17.72
N VAL A 424 -3.87 -17.72 -18.15
CA VAL A 424 -2.97 -16.84 -17.38
C VAL A 424 -2.54 -15.68 -18.26
N LEU A 425 -2.79 -14.46 -17.80
CA LEU A 425 -2.34 -13.22 -18.42
C LEU A 425 -1.37 -12.50 -17.46
N THR A 426 -0.35 -11.84 -18.01
CA THR A 426 0.59 -11.03 -17.23
C THR A 426 0.59 -9.61 -17.80
N ASN A 427 0.36 -8.63 -16.95
CA ASN A 427 0.29 -7.20 -17.27
C ASN A 427 1.26 -6.44 -16.35
N ASP A 428 2.03 -5.52 -16.90
CA ASP A 428 2.89 -4.61 -16.14
C ASP A 428 2.45 -3.17 -16.47
N ASP A 429 1.76 -2.54 -15.53
CA ASP A 429 1.27 -1.16 -15.63
C ASP A 429 2.02 -0.34 -14.58
N SER A 430 2.89 0.56 -15.04
CA SER A 430 3.94 1.09 -14.20
C SER A 430 4.14 2.60 -14.31
N HIS A 431 4.49 3.20 -13.18
CA HIS A 431 4.85 4.60 -13.03
C HIS A 431 6.30 4.74 -12.54
N ALA A 432 7.23 5.15 -13.41
CA ALA A 432 8.60 5.45 -13.04
C ALA A 432 8.78 6.94 -12.71
N ALA A 433 9.39 7.26 -11.58
CA ALA A 433 9.74 8.63 -11.18
C ALA A 433 11.26 8.78 -11.05
N LEU A 434 11.87 9.60 -11.89
CA LEU A 434 13.32 9.74 -12.03
C LEU A 434 13.77 11.06 -11.39
N ILE A 435 14.52 10.99 -10.28
CA ILE A 435 15.00 12.17 -9.56
C ILE A 435 16.33 12.66 -10.15
N GLY A 436 16.26 13.82 -10.82
CA GLY A 436 17.42 14.61 -11.23
C GLY A 436 17.98 15.47 -10.10
N LEU A 437 18.61 14.88 -9.07
CA LEU A 437 19.36 15.65 -8.07
C LEU A 437 20.84 15.79 -8.45
N SER A 438 21.28 17.02 -8.71
CA SER A 438 22.68 17.49 -8.66
C SER A 438 22.66 19.02 -8.83
N ARG A 439 23.20 19.91 -7.98
CA ARG A 439 24.08 19.86 -6.81
C ARG A 439 23.68 21.03 -5.86
N SER A 440 24.07 20.92 -4.58
CA SER A 440 23.96 21.92 -3.49
C SER A 440 22.68 21.84 -2.64
N ALA A 441 22.65 20.87 -1.72
CA ALA A 441 21.77 20.90 -0.56
C ALA A 441 22.53 20.43 0.68
N THR A 442 23.58 21.17 1.06
CA THR A 442 24.27 21.01 2.34
C THR A 442 23.44 21.49 3.55
N LEU A 443 22.11 21.63 3.40
CA LEU A 443 21.21 22.13 4.45
C LEU A 443 20.03 21.19 4.79
N GLY A 444 19.97 19.99 4.20
CA GLY A 444 18.89 19.02 4.45
C GLY A 444 19.13 18.01 5.58
N LEU A 445 20.35 17.92 6.13
CA LEU A 445 20.72 16.90 7.13
C LEU A 445 20.10 17.12 8.53
N ARG A 446 19.44 18.26 8.77
CA ARG A 446 18.75 18.52 10.06
C ARG A 446 17.32 17.95 10.13
N SER A 447 16.66 17.63 9.01
CA SER A 447 15.31 17.04 9.05
C SER A 447 15.30 15.51 9.09
N GLN A 448 16.37 14.85 8.63
CA GLN A 448 16.51 13.38 8.73
C GLN A 448 16.90 12.90 10.15
N GLN A 449 17.50 13.75 10.98
CA GLN A 449 17.73 13.43 12.39
C GLN A 449 16.44 13.35 13.21
N ALA A 450 15.40 14.10 12.84
CA ALA A 450 14.09 14.01 13.49
C ALA A 450 13.36 12.68 13.18
N TYR A 451 13.56 12.10 11.99
CA TYR A 451 12.98 10.80 11.64
C TYR A 451 13.70 9.61 12.29
N ARG A 452 15.03 9.69 12.47
CA ARG A 452 15.79 8.63 13.17
C ARG A 452 15.53 8.60 14.68
N ALA A 453 15.14 9.71 15.30
CA ALA A 453 14.76 9.73 16.72
C ALA A 453 13.45 8.97 17.00
N VAL A 454 12.49 8.99 16.06
CA VAL A 454 11.21 8.26 16.22
C VAL A 454 11.38 6.75 16.03
N THR A 455 12.30 6.33 15.14
CA THR A 455 12.60 4.90 14.94
C THR A 455 13.42 4.30 16.09
N LEU A 456 14.31 5.07 16.74
CA LEU A 456 15.12 4.56 17.85
C LEU A 456 14.30 4.36 19.14
N VAL A 457 13.28 5.21 19.39
CA VAL A 457 12.35 5.03 20.53
C VAL A 457 11.44 3.81 20.32
N SER A 458 11.18 3.43 19.06
CA SER A 458 10.39 2.24 18.72
C SER A 458 11.16 0.92 18.89
N LEU A 459 12.49 0.96 18.80
CA LEU A 459 13.37 -0.20 18.94
C LEU A 459 13.78 -0.49 20.40
N LEU A 460 13.82 0.54 21.26
CA LEU A 460 14.07 0.34 22.70
C LEU A 460 12.84 -0.20 23.46
N ALA A 461 11.63 -0.05 22.92
CA ALA A 461 10.42 -0.64 23.51
C ALA A 461 10.24 -2.15 23.23
N ARG A 462 11.13 -2.76 22.42
CA ARG A 462 11.10 -4.19 22.07
C ARG A 462 12.10 -5.05 22.86
N ALA A 463 12.86 -4.48 23.78
CA ALA A 463 13.85 -5.21 24.58
C ALA A 463 13.42 -5.55 26.02
N ASP A 464 12.20 -5.18 26.45
CA ASP A 464 11.76 -5.33 27.86
C ASP A 464 10.58 -6.29 28.08
N VAL A 465 10.32 -7.20 27.12
CA VAL A 465 9.33 -8.28 27.30
C VAL A 465 9.89 -9.61 26.82
N SER A 466 10.91 -10.10 27.51
CA SER A 466 11.25 -11.52 27.50
C SER A 466 12.03 -11.88 28.76
N VAL A 467 11.40 -12.72 29.61
CA VAL A 467 11.83 -13.41 30.85
C VAL A 467 10.79 -13.03 31.93
N GLN A 468 9.86 -13.88 32.38
CA GLN A 468 10.11 -15.16 33.05
C GLN A 468 8.80 -15.94 33.26
N ARG A 469 8.68 -17.15 32.71
CA ARG A 469 7.91 -18.27 33.28
C ARG A 469 8.60 -19.58 32.92
N CYS A 470 9.45 -20.07 33.82
CA CYS A 470 9.70 -21.49 33.98
C CYS A 470 10.11 -21.71 35.44
N GLY A 471 9.31 -22.50 36.15
CA GLY A 471 9.64 -22.97 37.48
C GLY A 471 10.50 -24.23 37.42
N CYS A 472 11.45 -24.35 38.34
CA CYS A 472 11.70 -25.61 39.01
C CYS A 472 12.50 -25.40 40.31
N ASN A 473 12.51 -26.48 41.08
CA ASN A 473 12.66 -26.61 42.52
C ASN A 473 14.13 -26.67 43.01
N ARG A 474 14.29 -26.40 44.32
CA ARG A 474 15.33 -26.88 45.26
C ARG A 474 16.73 -26.20 45.36
N GLN A 475 16.94 -25.68 46.58
CA GLN A 475 18.08 -25.83 47.49
C GLN A 475 19.50 -25.50 47.01
N CYS A 476 20.07 -24.40 47.52
CA CYS A 476 21.33 -24.39 48.30
C CYS A 476 21.54 -23.02 48.98
N ALA A 477 22.38 -23.01 50.01
CA ALA A 477 22.28 -22.17 51.20
C ALA A 477 23.36 -21.06 51.33
N LYS A 478 23.03 -20.05 52.16
CA LYS A 478 23.85 -19.23 53.09
C LYS A 478 25.00 -18.34 52.58
N LEU A 479 24.88 -17.02 52.83
CA LEU A 479 25.70 -16.15 53.75
C LEU A 479 25.31 -14.66 53.50
N VAL A 480 24.64 -13.95 54.43
CA VAL A 480 25.18 -12.95 55.43
C VAL A 480 25.79 -11.70 54.72
N ASP A 481 25.44 -10.41 54.89
CA ASP A 481 24.80 -9.59 55.95
C ASP A 481 24.22 -8.24 55.38
N ARG A 482 23.39 -7.56 56.20
CA ARG A 482 22.57 -6.31 56.06
C ARG A 482 23.34 -4.95 55.87
N PRO A 483 22.72 -3.72 55.84
CA PRO A 483 21.41 -3.23 55.33
C PRO A 483 21.38 -1.80 54.64
N CYS A 484 20.24 -1.52 53.99
CA CYS A 484 19.39 -0.29 53.83
C CYS A 484 19.88 1.17 54.03
N LEU A 485 19.46 2.06 53.10
CA LEU A 485 18.92 3.45 53.23
C LEU A 485 18.51 3.92 51.79
N ALA A 486 17.24 4.10 51.36
CA ALA A 486 16.26 5.18 51.63
C ALA A 486 16.85 6.60 51.40
N THR A 487 16.30 7.60 50.68
CA THR A 487 14.94 7.91 50.19
C THR A 487 15.01 9.13 49.22
N VAL A 488 13.96 9.31 48.40
CA VAL A 488 13.64 10.47 47.54
C VAL A 488 13.28 11.72 48.37
N PRO A 489 13.27 12.95 47.81
CA PRO A 489 11.99 13.65 47.70
C PRO A 489 11.78 14.48 46.42
N MET A 490 10.51 14.48 45.95
CA MET A 490 9.87 15.53 45.16
C MET A 490 9.46 16.69 46.08
N ALA A 491 9.48 17.94 45.60
CA ALA A 491 8.43 18.93 45.88
C ALA A 491 8.52 20.18 44.97
N SER A 492 7.35 20.66 44.61
CA SER A 492 6.98 21.75 43.70
C SER A 492 6.76 23.08 44.43
N ARG A 493 6.97 24.25 43.77
CA ARG A 493 6.18 25.53 43.84
C ARG A 493 6.95 26.69 43.18
N VAL A 494 6.44 27.33 42.13
CA VAL A 494 5.60 28.56 42.05
C VAL A 494 6.41 29.87 41.80
N LEU A 495 6.06 30.50 40.67
CA LEU A 495 6.16 31.90 40.19
C LEU A 495 6.71 32.99 41.13
N VAL A 496 7.52 33.93 40.58
CA VAL A 496 7.15 35.33 40.22
C VAL A 496 8.40 36.14 39.76
N HIS A 497 8.20 36.93 38.69
CA HIS A 497 8.89 38.13 38.15
C HIS A 497 10.41 38.39 38.27
N GLY A 498 10.98 38.74 37.10
CA GLY A 498 11.60 40.04 36.84
C GLY A 498 13.09 40.20 37.14
N ASP A 499 13.93 40.14 36.10
CA ASP A 499 14.78 41.26 35.65
C ASP A 499 15.95 40.77 34.78
N ALA A 500 16.20 41.53 33.72
CA ALA A 500 17.26 41.31 32.75
C ALA A 500 18.59 41.86 33.27
N HIS A 501 19.70 41.12 33.08
CA HIS A 501 20.99 41.72 32.78
C HIS A 501 21.94 40.75 32.05
N VAL A 502 22.59 41.30 31.04
CA VAL A 502 23.55 40.70 30.09
C VAL A 502 24.97 40.75 30.68
N ILE A 503 25.67 39.62 30.73
CA ILE A 503 27.14 39.43 30.72
C ILE A 503 27.35 37.96 30.26
N GLY A 504 28.24 37.53 29.38
CA GLY A 504 29.41 38.08 28.69
C GLY A 504 30.21 36.85 28.24
N ASP A 505 30.74 36.91 27.02
CA ASP A 505 31.32 35.82 26.23
C ASP A 505 32.71 35.40 26.76
N SER A 506 32.88 34.15 27.21
CA SER A 506 34.18 33.46 27.28
C SER A 506 34.00 31.96 27.58
N ASP A 507 34.75 31.12 26.84
CA ASP A 507 35.02 29.69 27.07
C ASP A 507 34.21 28.63 26.30
N LEU A 508 34.05 28.86 24.98
CA LEU A 508 33.71 27.82 24.00
C LEU A 508 34.88 27.55 23.05
N ARG A 509 36.03 27.10 23.59
CA ARG A 509 37.15 26.53 22.83
C ARG A 509 37.90 25.44 23.62
N HIS A 510 37.25 24.30 23.81
CA HIS A 510 37.90 23.00 23.95
C HIS A 510 36.82 21.94 23.71
N TRP A 511 37.13 20.83 23.04
CA TRP A 511 36.24 19.71 22.62
C TRP A 511 35.83 19.62 21.14
N LEU A 512 36.65 20.12 20.22
CA LEU A 512 36.70 19.63 18.84
C LEU A 512 38.15 19.31 18.48
N ASN A 513 38.58 18.08 18.79
CA ASN A 513 39.65 17.33 18.11
C ASN A 513 40.03 16.08 18.92
N ALA A 514 39.38 14.94 18.63
CA ALA A 514 39.94 13.61 18.85
C ALA A 514 39.07 12.57 18.12
N GLY A 515 39.68 11.72 17.28
CA GLY A 515 39.10 10.40 16.98
C GLY A 515 38.94 9.98 15.51
N THR A 516 39.81 10.38 14.59
CA THR A 516 40.05 9.62 13.36
C THR A 516 41.31 8.76 13.51
N SER A 517 41.15 7.45 13.77
CA SER A 517 42.06 6.40 13.29
C SER A 517 41.61 5.03 13.80
N LEU A 518 41.41 4.09 12.86
CA LEU A 518 41.77 2.66 12.91
C LEU A 518 40.74 1.80 12.16
N LEU A 519 40.96 1.71 10.85
CA LEU A 519 40.67 0.52 10.05
C LEU A 519 41.90 -0.40 10.16
N ALA A 520 41.67 -1.63 10.60
CA ALA A 520 42.44 -2.82 10.28
C ALA A 520 41.43 -3.92 9.97
#